data_AF-A0A935CC13-F1
#
_entry.id   AF-A0A935CC13-F1
#
_cell.length_a   1.000
_cell.length_b   1.000
_cell.length_c   1.000
_cell.angle_alpha   90.00
_cell.angle_beta   90.00
_cell.angle_gamma   90.00
#
_symmetry.space_group_name_H-M   'P 1'
#
loop_
_entity.id
_entity.type
_entity.pdbx_description
1 polymer ?
#
loop_
_entity_poly.entity_id
_entity_poly.type
_entity_poly.pdbx_seq_one_letter_code
_entity_poly.pdbx_strand_id
1 'polypeptide(L)'
;MQKNSAVDVRQGEETINSNAPERPRADVWGIRIDPLTRVSGDFSINAEIDFKNRKIVGSTVYDADLQCIEPLFYGRKPADAIHLPRG
;
A
#
# COMPACT_ATOMS: atom_id res chain seq x y z
N MET A 1 -39.20 -20.02 -49.96
CA MET A 1 -38.30 -21.15 -49.67
C MET A 1 -36.98 -20.60 -49.17
N GLN A 2 -36.55 -20.98 -47.96
CA GLN A 2 -35.20 -20.76 -47.44
C GLN A 2 -34.21 -21.76 -48.09
N LYS A 3 -32.96 -21.35 -48.29
CA LYS A 3 -31.76 -22.20 -48.10
C LYS A 3 -30.58 -21.34 -47.59
N ASN A 4 -29.95 -21.82 -46.53
CA ASN A 4 -28.77 -21.29 -45.83
C ASN A 4 -27.46 -21.70 -46.53
N SER A 5 -26.38 -20.93 -46.32
CA SER A 5 -25.01 -21.38 -45.94
C SER A 5 -24.06 -20.18 -46.07
N ALA A 6 -23.61 -19.54 -44.97
CA ALA A 6 -22.53 -19.95 -44.07
C ALA A 6 -21.13 -19.82 -44.70
N VAL A 7 -20.37 -18.77 -44.34
CA VAL A 7 -18.97 -18.85 -43.86
C VAL A 7 -18.71 -17.66 -42.92
N ASP A 8 -18.29 -18.00 -41.70
CA ASP A 8 -17.84 -17.19 -40.56
C ASP A 8 -16.33 -16.89 -40.75
N VAL A 9 -15.88 -15.65 -40.63
CA VAL A 9 -14.45 -15.33 -40.43
C VAL A 9 -14.34 -14.38 -39.23
N ARG A 10 -14.22 -15.00 -38.06
CA ARG A 10 -13.69 -14.38 -36.84
C ARG A 10 -12.19 -14.17 -37.05
N GLN A 11 -11.68 -13.01 -36.68
CA GLN A 11 -10.45 -12.80 -35.90
C GLN A 11 -9.92 -11.38 -36.14
N GLY A 12 -10.29 -10.51 -35.22
CA GLY A 12 -9.57 -9.31 -34.89
C GLY A 12 -9.67 -9.15 -33.38
N GLU A 13 -9.20 -10.15 -32.64
CA GLU A 13 -8.95 -10.00 -31.21
C GLU A 13 -7.87 -8.93 -31.04
N GLU A 14 -8.29 -7.66 -30.96
CA GLU A 14 -7.48 -6.61 -30.37
C GLU A 14 -7.31 -6.98 -28.90
N THR A 15 -6.25 -7.73 -28.64
CA THR A 15 -5.68 -7.96 -27.32
C THR A 15 -5.15 -6.61 -26.84
N ILE A 16 -6.03 -5.82 -26.22
CA ILE A 16 -5.62 -4.67 -25.42
C ILE A 16 -4.87 -5.25 -24.22
N ASN A 17 -3.55 -5.32 -24.32
CA ASN A 17 -2.68 -5.51 -23.18
C ASN A 17 -2.83 -4.28 -22.27
N SER A 18 -3.81 -4.32 -21.36
CA SER A 18 -4.03 -3.30 -20.34
C SER A 18 -3.00 -3.44 -19.22
N ASN A 19 -1.73 -3.21 -19.53
CA ASN A 19 -0.69 -2.90 -18.54
C ASN A 19 -0.43 -1.39 -18.47
N ALA A 20 -1.38 -0.57 -18.93
CA ALA A 20 -1.36 0.85 -18.66
C ALA A 20 -1.64 1.02 -17.15
N PRO A 21 -0.78 1.71 -16.38
CA PRO A 21 -1.08 1.99 -14.98
C PRO A 21 -2.44 2.69 -14.92
N GLU A 22 -3.37 2.16 -14.10
CA GLU A 22 -4.68 2.77 -13.91
C GLU A 22 -4.47 4.27 -13.67
N ARG A 23 -5.07 5.11 -14.52
CA ARG A 23 -5.02 6.56 -14.34
C ARG A 23 -5.45 6.88 -12.90
N PRO A 24 -4.80 7.82 -12.20
CA PRO A 24 -5.22 8.21 -10.87
C PRO A 24 -6.72 8.56 -10.91
N ARG A 25 -7.51 7.82 -10.13
CA ARG A 25 -8.96 8.04 -10.07
C ARG A 25 -9.17 9.44 -9.49
N ALA A 26 -9.80 10.33 -10.24
CA ALA A 26 -10.03 11.72 -9.85
C ALA A 26 -10.76 11.89 -8.49
N ASP A 27 -11.38 10.82 -7.98
CA ASP A 27 -12.11 10.79 -6.72
C ASP A 27 -11.27 10.31 -5.51
N VAL A 28 -9.99 9.98 -5.72
CA VAL A 28 -9.07 9.50 -4.66
C VAL A 28 -8.17 10.62 -4.18
N TRP A 29 -8.15 10.84 -2.86
CA TRP A 29 -7.41 11.92 -2.21
C TRP A 29 -6.47 11.36 -1.15
N GLY A 30 -5.26 11.92 -1.06
CA GLY A 30 -4.31 11.61 -0.01
C GLY A 30 -4.54 12.48 1.24
N ILE A 31 -4.60 11.85 2.41
CA ILE A 31 -4.56 12.51 3.72
C ILE A 31 -3.32 12.05 4.48
N ARG A 32 -2.57 13.01 5.02
CA ARG A 32 -1.42 12.75 5.91
C ARG A 32 -1.75 13.20 7.32
N ILE A 33 -1.51 12.34 8.29
CA ILE A 33 -1.60 12.63 9.73
C ILE A 33 -0.18 12.48 10.32
N ASP A 34 0.35 13.59 10.82
CA ASP A 34 1.75 13.69 11.27
C ASP A 34 1.89 14.82 12.33
N PRO A 35 2.18 14.51 13.60
CA PRO A 35 2.30 13.17 14.17
C PRO A 35 0.92 12.52 14.43
N LEU A 36 0.90 11.19 14.46
CA LEU A 36 -0.24 10.44 14.95
C LEU A 36 -0.33 10.61 16.47
N THR A 37 -1.39 11.25 16.95
CA THR A 37 -1.57 11.54 18.39
C THR A 37 -2.22 10.38 19.14
N ARG A 38 -2.01 10.33 20.46
CA ARG A 38 -2.56 9.30 21.39
C ARG A 38 -2.08 7.88 21.12
N VAL A 39 -0.95 7.73 20.43
CA VAL A 39 -0.15 6.51 20.35
C VAL A 39 1.22 6.77 20.99
N SER A 40 1.87 5.71 21.46
CA SER A 40 3.28 5.78 21.88
C SER A 40 4.17 5.69 20.65
N GLY A 41 5.30 6.41 20.63
CA GLY A 41 6.22 6.45 19.50
C GLY A 41 5.92 7.59 18.51
N ASP A 42 6.79 7.75 17.53
CA ASP A 42 6.70 8.81 16.52
C ASP A 42 6.22 8.22 15.19
N PHE A 43 4.89 8.16 15.06
CA PHE A 43 4.23 7.55 13.90
C PHE A 43 3.56 8.60 13.03
N SER A 44 3.55 8.37 11.73
CA SER A 44 2.69 9.10 10.79
C SER A 44 1.96 8.13 9.85
N ILE A 45 0.80 8.57 9.33
CA ILE A 45 -0.02 7.77 8.43
C ILE A 45 -0.33 8.59 7.19
N ASN A 46 -0.07 7.99 6.02
CA ASN A 46 -0.63 8.45 4.74
C ASN A 46 -1.76 7.50 4.36
N ALA A 47 -2.97 8.03 4.14
CA ALA A 47 -4.13 7.28 3.70
C ALA A 47 -4.66 7.83 2.38
N GLU A 48 -5.07 6.92 1.49
CA GLU A 48 -5.76 7.24 0.26
C GLU A 48 -7.25 6.96 0.44
N ILE A 49 -8.08 7.98 0.27
CA ILE A 49 -9.52 7.92 0.50
C ILE A 49 -10.25 8.13 -0.81
N ASP A 50 -11.09 7.16 -1.17
CA ASP A 50 -12.10 7.27 -2.21
C ASP A 50 -13.37 7.88 -1.60
N PHE A 51 -13.58 9.17 -1.82
CA PHE A 51 -14.70 9.90 -1.23
C PHE A 51 -16.05 9.50 -1.81
N LYS A 52 -16.09 9.06 -3.06
CA LYS A 52 -17.32 8.64 -3.73
C LYS A 52 -17.87 7.37 -3.09
N ASN A 53 -16.99 6.41 -2.84
CA ASN A 53 -17.34 5.14 -2.20
C ASN A 53 -17.17 5.17 -0.67
N ARG A 54 -16.74 6.30 -0.10
CA ARG A 54 -16.52 6.53 1.34
C ARG A 54 -15.63 5.44 1.97
N LYS A 55 -14.54 5.08 1.30
CA LYS A 55 -13.65 4.00 1.71
C LYS A 55 -12.18 4.41 1.62
N ILE A 56 -11.37 3.84 2.50
CA ILE A 56 -9.91 3.90 2.38
C ILE A 56 -9.50 2.85 1.36
N VAL A 57 -8.73 3.24 0.34
CA VAL A 57 -8.26 2.35 -0.72
C VAL A 57 -6.80 1.94 -0.53
N GLY A 58 -6.03 2.72 0.21
CA GLY A 58 -4.64 2.46 0.53
C GLY A 58 -4.21 3.18 1.80
N SER A 59 -3.22 2.63 2.49
CA SER A 59 -2.61 3.28 3.64
C SER A 59 -1.15 2.84 3.81
N THR A 60 -0.30 3.76 4.22
CA THR A 60 1.09 3.50 4.59
C THR A 60 1.35 4.15 5.95
N VAL A 61 1.89 3.36 6.88
CA VAL A 61 2.33 3.83 8.19
C VAL A 61 3.83 4.02 8.14
N TYR A 62 4.31 5.13 8.67
CA TYR A 62 5.72 5.43 8.83
C TYR A 62 6.04 5.47 10.32
N ASP A 63 7.09 4.77 10.68
CA ASP A 63 7.77 4.90 11.97
C ASP A 63 8.98 5.80 11.74
N ALA A 64 8.97 6.97 12.38
CA ALA A 64 10.01 7.98 12.20
C ALA A 64 11.23 7.76 13.11
N ASP A 65 11.14 6.87 14.10
CA ASP A 65 12.19 6.67 15.10
C ASP A 65 12.99 5.37 14.87
N LEU A 66 14.19 5.50 14.32
CA LEU A 66 15.11 4.38 14.14
C LEU A 66 16.14 4.35 15.27
N GLN A 67 15.92 3.48 16.25
CA GLN A 67 16.81 3.36 17.42
C GLN A 67 17.99 2.37 17.22
N CYS A 68 17.99 1.56 16.17
CA CYS A 68 19.05 0.59 15.84
C CYS A 68 19.52 -0.26 17.04
N ILE A 69 18.58 -0.75 17.86
CA ILE A 69 18.93 -1.37 19.14
C ILE A 69 19.58 -2.75 18.95
N GLU A 70 19.19 -3.50 17.91
CA GLU A 70 19.77 -4.82 17.60
C GLU A 70 21.31 -4.80 17.51
N PRO A 71 21.95 -3.90 16.76
CA PRO A 71 23.40 -3.68 16.81
C PRO A 71 23.97 -3.43 18.21
N LEU A 72 23.24 -2.74 19.11
CA LEU A 72 23.74 -2.42 20.45
C LEU A 72 23.86 -3.66 21.35
N PHE A 73 23.10 -4.72 21.08
CA PHE A 73 23.18 -5.98 21.82
C PHE A 73 24.36 -6.86 21.37
N TYR A 74 24.92 -6.62 20.18
CA TYR A 74 25.97 -7.48 19.65
C TYR A 74 27.25 -7.43 20.51
N GLY A 75 27.72 -8.59 20.95
CA GLY A 75 28.92 -8.72 21.80
C GLY A 75 28.73 -8.40 23.28
N ARG A 76 27.52 -8.03 23.72
CA ARG A 76 27.21 -7.82 25.15
C ARG A 76 26.84 -9.13 25.85
N LYS A 77 26.94 -9.14 27.18
CA LYS A 77 26.50 -10.31 27.96
C LYS A 77 24.97 -10.36 27.95
N PRO A 78 24.35 -11.56 27.89
CA PRO A 78 22.89 -11.68 27.94
C PRO A 78 22.25 -11.00 29.16
N ALA A 79 22.95 -10.98 30.30
CA ALA A 79 22.51 -10.31 31.51
C ALA A 79 22.34 -8.79 31.35
N ASP A 80 23.06 -8.16 30.42
CA ASP A 80 22.98 -6.72 30.18
C ASP A 80 21.72 -6.33 29.40
N ALA A 81 21.06 -7.30 28.76
CA ALA A 81 19.93 -7.05 27.86
C ALA A 81 18.69 -6.49 28.56
N ILE A 82 18.52 -6.77 29.86
CA ILE A 82 17.37 -6.27 30.65
C ILE A 82 17.48 -4.78 30.97
N HIS A 83 18.67 -4.19 30.86
CA HIS A 83 18.95 -2.79 31.16
C HIS A 83 18.98 -1.90 29.93
N LEU A 84 18.91 -2.51 28.74
CA LEU A 84 18.90 -1.78 27.49
C LEU A 84 17.47 -1.33 27.15
N PRO A 85 17.33 -0.15 26.49
CA PRO A 85 16.03 0.29 26.01
C PRO A 85 15.46 -0.77 25.08
N ARG A 86 14.16 -1.04 25.22
CA ARG A 86 13.41 -1.87 24.27
C ARG A 86 12.83 -0.93 23.23
N GLY A 87 12.98 -1.30 21.96
CA GLY A 87 12.32 -0.65 20.84
C GLY A 87 10.84 -0.96 20.83
#